data_AF-S8A026-F1
#
_entry.id   AF-S8A026-F1
#
_cell.length_a   1.000
_cell.length_b   1.000
_cell.length_c   1.000
_cell.angle_alpha   90.00
_cell.angle_beta   90.00
_cell.angle_gamma   90.00
#
_symmetry.space_group_name_H-M   'P 1'
#
loop_
_entity.id
_entity.type
_entity.pdbx_description
1 polymer ?
#
loop_
_entity_poly.entity_id
_entity_poly.type
_entity_poly.pdbx_seq_one_letter_code
_entity_poly.pdbx_strand_id
1 'polypeptide(L)'
;MDETLPDDRAILAPVPTVDLTVEDRFRTLKTADISHVVVQLSDKRLDSIMQCHAGLTYNFDRPWPFWFLIGKALSKAFFGDEQQLRWFNFLRVWNREFVAFTNMRGESMSDLELLNRDKDKLQVIEVDFLKPVPGENLKAFWKPARGIICQRVEAWLELSRRTSESNENQAQTLPSNDEATSAL
;
A
#
# COMPACT_ATOMS: atom_id res chain seq x y z
N MET A 1 5.07 6.26 -19.77
CA MET A 1 4.98 6.86 -18.41
C MET A 1 5.31 8.33 -18.56
N ASP A 2 4.61 9.20 -17.85
CA ASP A 2 4.93 10.63 -17.82
C ASP A 2 5.76 10.93 -16.59
N GLU A 3 7.03 11.28 -16.79
CA GLU A 3 7.97 11.52 -15.70
C GLU A 3 7.81 12.88 -15.04
N THR A 4 7.04 13.78 -15.66
CA THR A 4 6.76 15.12 -15.11
C THR A 4 5.67 15.08 -14.04
N LEU A 5 4.95 13.97 -13.93
CA LEU A 5 3.89 13.77 -12.96
C LEU A 5 4.40 13.10 -11.68
N PRO A 6 3.71 13.35 -10.54
CA PRO A 6 3.91 12.58 -9.32
C PRO A 6 3.76 11.08 -9.57
N ASP A 7 4.49 10.25 -8.79
CA ASP A 7 4.54 8.81 -9.01
C ASP A 7 3.16 8.14 -8.98
N ASP A 8 2.23 8.61 -8.15
CA ASP A 8 0.86 8.10 -8.06
C ASP A 8 0.03 8.39 -9.33
N ARG A 9 0.52 9.24 -10.24
CA ARG A 9 -0.15 9.66 -11.48
C ARG A 9 0.70 9.49 -12.74
N ALA A 10 1.95 9.04 -12.62
CA ALA A 10 2.89 8.90 -13.73
C ALA A 10 2.47 7.85 -14.77
N ILE A 11 1.65 6.85 -14.37
CA ILE A 11 1.03 5.90 -15.30
C ILE A 11 -0.36 6.43 -15.69
N LEU A 12 -0.49 6.85 -16.95
CA LEU A 12 -1.72 7.39 -17.53
C LEU A 12 -2.70 6.30 -18.01
N ALA A 13 -2.30 5.03 -17.96
CA ALA A 13 -3.18 3.92 -18.32
C ALA A 13 -4.37 3.84 -17.34
N PRO A 14 -5.57 3.44 -17.80
CA PRO A 14 -6.70 3.21 -16.92
C PRO A 14 -6.37 2.20 -15.83
N VAL A 15 -6.92 2.39 -14.63
CA VAL A 15 -6.78 1.43 -13.53
C VAL A 15 -7.43 0.10 -13.95
N PRO A 16 -6.69 -1.02 -13.97
CA PRO A 16 -7.23 -2.29 -14.43
C PRO A 16 -8.28 -2.84 -13.46
N THR A 17 -9.33 -3.45 -14.01
CA THR A 17 -10.31 -4.20 -13.22
C THR A 17 -9.68 -5.50 -12.71
N VAL A 18 -9.93 -5.84 -11.44
CA VAL A 18 -9.43 -7.06 -10.81
C VAL A 18 -10.60 -7.92 -10.33
N ASP A 19 -10.69 -9.14 -10.85
CA ASP A 19 -11.59 -10.17 -10.37
C ASP A 19 -10.94 -10.87 -9.16
N LEU A 20 -11.49 -10.61 -7.97
CA LEU A 20 -10.99 -11.17 -6.72
C LEU A 20 -11.61 -12.55 -6.44
N THR A 21 -10.75 -13.51 -6.15
CA THR A 21 -11.12 -14.86 -5.72
C THR A 21 -10.58 -15.12 -4.32
N VAL A 22 -11.33 -15.86 -3.53
CA VAL A 22 -10.97 -16.26 -2.16
C VAL A 22 -11.32 -17.72 -1.96
N GLU A 23 -10.51 -18.43 -1.18
CA GLU A 23 -10.82 -19.82 -0.82
C GLU A 23 -12.11 -19.86 0.01
N ASP A 24 -12.95 -20.88 -0.21
CA ASP A 24 -14.27 -20.98 0.41
C ASP A 24 -14.21 -20.87 1.95
N ARG A 25 -13.17 -21.44 2.57
CA ARG A 25 -12.94 -21.37 4.03
C ARG A 25 -12.71 -19.95 4.58
N PHE A 26 -12.40 -18.98 3.71
CA PHE A 26 -12.14 -17.59 4.10
C PHE A 26 -13.22 -16.62 3.62
N ARG A 27 -14.29 -17.10 2.96
CA ARG A 27 -15.41 -16.25 2.49
C ARG A 27 -16.15 -15.54 3.61
N THR A 28 -16.09 -16.05 4.83
CA THR A 28 -16.75 -15.45 6.00
C THR A 28 -16.03 -14.20 6.52
N LEU A 29 -14.79 -13.94 6.07
CA LEU A 29 -14.06 -12.74 6.42
C LEU A 29 -14.67 -11.53 5.70
N LYS A 30 -15.07 -10.53 6.49
CA LYS A 30 -15.59 -9.28 5.95
C LYS A 30 -14.43 -8.47 5.38
N THR A 31 -14.53 -8.13 4.10
CA THR A 31 -13.52 -7.28 3.43
C THR A 31 -13.39 -5.92 4.11
N ALA A 32 -14.48 -5.41 4.71
CA ALA A 32 -14.43 -4.21 5.52
C ALA A 32 -13.29 -4.28 6.54
N ASP A 33 -13.12 -5.38 7.27
CA ASP A 33 -12.23 -5.51 8.43
C ASP A 33 -10.75 -5.57 8.06
N ILE A 34 -10.43 -5.76 6.77
CA ILE A 34 -9.06 -5.72 6.24
C ILE A 34 -8.40 -4.38 6.59
N SER A 35 -7.31 -4.46 7.35
CA SER A 35 -6.50 -3.29 7.71
C SER A 35 -5.34 -3.08 6.73
N HIS A 36 -4.74 -4.17 6.25
CA HIS A 36 -3.60 -4.13 5.35
C HIS A 36 -3.72 -5.19 4.25
N VAL A 37 -3.24 -4.82 3.08
CA VAL A 37 -3.17 -5.68 1.90
C VAL A 37 -1.71 -5.81 1.50
N VAL A 38 -1.18 -7.02 1.48
CA VAL A 38 0.18 -7.30 1.02
C VAL A 38 0.10 -8.04 -0.29
N VAL A 39 0.57 -7.43 -1.38
CA VAL A 39 0.67 -8.11 -2.67
C VAL A 39 2.05 -8.73 -2.84
N GLN A 40 2.08 -9.97 -3.30
CA GLN A 40 3.30 -10.66 -3.70
C GLN A 40 3.44 -10.66 -5.23
N LEU A 41 4.46 -10.00 -5.74
CA LEU A 41 4.71 -9.86 -7.17
C LEU A 41 6.10 -10.38 -7.51
N SER A 42 6.19 -11.41 -8.34
CA SER A 42 7.47 -11.75 -8.98
C SER A 42 7.76 -10.78 -10.11
N ASP A 43 9.03 -10.48 -10.38
CA ASP A 43 9.47 -9.62 -11.48
C ASP A 43 8.75 -9.90 -12.80
N LYS A 44 8.72 -11.18 -13.23
CA LYS A 44 8.03 -11.61 -14.45
C LYS A 44 6.52 -11.32 -14.44
N ARG A 45 5.89 -11.42 -13.28
CA ARG A 45 4.45 -11.19 -13.14
C ARG A 45 4.13 -9.71 -13.21
N LEU A 46 4.92 -8.91 -12.51
CA LEU A 46 4.77 -7.47 -12.49
C LEU A 46 4.96 -6.90 -13.90
N ASP A 47 6.03 -7.32 -14.59
CA ASP A 47 6.27 -6.95 -15.99
C ASP A 47 5.12 -7.39 -16.92
N SER A 48 4.63 -8.63 -16.78
CA SER A 48 3.49 -9.11 -17.58
C SER A 48 2.21 -8.28 -17.35
N ILE A 49 1.94 -7.85 -16.11
CA ILE A 49 0.76 -7.02 -15.80
C ILE A 49 0.89 -5.67 -16.48
N MET A 50 2.07 -5.05 -16.40
CA MET A 50 2.32 -3.73 -16.97
C MET A 50 2.28 -3.76 -18.50
N GLN A 51 2.85 -4.79 -19.12
CA GLN A 51 2.80 -4.95 -20.56
C GLN A 51 1.35 -5.17 -21.03
N CYS A 52 0.57 -5.98 -20.30
CA CYS A 52 -0.80 -6.33 -20.67
C CYS A 52 -1.79 -5.16 -20.53
N HIS A 53 -1.65 -4.33 -19.50
CA HIS A 53 -2.64 -3.28 -19.19
C HIS A 53 -2.18 -1.86 -19.48
N ALA A 54 -0.88 -1.58 -19.39
CA ALA A 54 -0.34 -0.25 -19.61
C ALA A 54 0.49 -0.15 -20.89
N GLY A 55 0.84 -1.28 -21.53
CA GLY A 55 1.78 -1.29 -22.65
C GLY A 55 3.18 -0.83 -22.24
N LEU A 56 3.53 -0.99 -20.95
CA LEU A 56 4.80 -0.55 -20.38
C LEU A 56 5.62 -1.75 -19.90
N THR A 57 6.95 -1.65 -20.03
CA THR A 57 7.89 -2.53 -19.35
C THR A 57 8.09 -2.04 -17.92
N TYR A 58 8.23 -2.96 -16.97
CA TYR A 58 8.52 -2.59 -15.59
C TYR A 58 9.92 -1.98 -15.45
N ASN A 59 10.02 -0.84 -14.76
CA ASN A 59 11.30 -0.20 -14.44
C ASN A 59 11.65 -0.42 -12.95
N PHE A 60 12.70 -1.21 -12.72
CA PHE A 60 13.18 -1.53 -11.36
C PHE A 60 13.84 -0.34 -10.66
N ASP A 61 14.34 0.65 -11.41
CA ASP A 61 14.93 1.86 -10.84
C ASP A 61 13.85 2.86 -10.39
N ARG A 62 12.62 2.70 -10.91
CA ARG A 62 11.46 3.52 -10.55
C ARG A 62 10.21 2.66 -10.36
N PRO A 63 10.16 1.85 -9.29
CA PRO A 63 9.07 0.89 -9.09
C PRO A 63 7.77 1.54 -8.56
N TRP A 64 7.85 2.70 -7.90
CA TRP A 64 6.73 3.33 -7.21
C TRP A 64 5.48 3.55 -8.08
N PRO A 65 5.56 4.10 -9.31
CA PRO A 65 4.37 4.30 -10.13
C PRO A 65 3.60 3.01 -10.43
N PHE A 66 4.33 1.91 -10.59
CA PHE A 66 3.75 0.60 -10.84
C PHE A 66 3.07 0.04 -9.59
N TRP A 67 3.68 0.22 -8.42
CA TRP A 67 3.06 -0.13 -7.14
C TRP A 67 1.80 0.68 -6.88
N PHE A 68 1.79 1.98 -7.20
CA PHE A 68 0.59 2.81 -7.10
C PHE A 68 -0.54 2.31 -8.01
N LEU A 69 -0.24 1.93 -9.26
CA LEU A 69 -1.25 1.35 -10.15
C LEU A 69 -1.85 0.06 -9.58
N ILE A 70 -1.02 -0.85 -9.04
CA ILE A 70 -1.48 -2.08 -8.38
C ILE A 70 -2.33 -1.73 -7.14
N GLY A 71 -1.88 -0.78 -6.33
CA GLY A 71 -2.61 -0.30 -5.16
C GLY A 71 -4.01 0.20 -5.51
N LYS A 72 -4.13 1.05 -6.54
CA LYS A 72 -5.42 1.55 -7.04
C LYS A 72 -6.32 0.43 -7.54
N ALA A 73 -5.77 -0.52 -8.30
CA ALA A 73 -6.51 -1.65 -8.82
C ALA A 73 -7.08 -2.54 -7.71
N LEU A 74 -6.27 -2.84 -6.69
CA LEU A 74 -6.72 -3.59 -5.51
C LEU A 74 -7.71 -2.78 -4.67
N SER A 75 -7.47 -1.48 -4.50
CA SER A 75 -8.35 -0.58 -3.75
C SER A 75 -9.76 -0.60 -4.33
N LYS A 76 -9.85 -0.43 -5.65
CA LYS A 76 -11.11 -0.48 -6.39
C LYS A 76 -11.78 -1.84 -6.28
N ALA A 77 -11.01 -2.93 -6.37
CA ALA A 77 -11.55 -4.28 -6.34
C ALA A 77 -12.08 -4.69 -4.96
N PHE A 78 -11.39 -4.32 -3.88
CA PHE A 78 -11.82 -4.65 -2.52
C PHE A 78 -12.90 -3.71 -1.98
N PHE A 79 -12.84 -2.42 -2.34
CA PHE A 79 -13.61 -1.37 -1.64
C PHE A 79 -14.43 -0.47 -2.57
N GLY A 80 -14.29 -0.59 -3.89
CA GLY A 80 -14.99 0.26 -4.85
C GLY A 80 -14.40 1.67 -5.04
N ASP A 81 -13.33 2.01 -4.31
CA ASP A 81 -12.62 3.30 -4.37
C ASP A 81 -11.15 3.07 -4.70
N GLU A 82 -10.61 3.78 -5.70
CA GLU A 82 -9.20 3.68 -6.13
C GLU A 82 -8.21 4.30 -5.13
N GLN A 83 -8.67 5.15 -4.21
CA GLN A 83 -7.81 5.93 -3.29
C GLN A 83 -7.81 5.42 -1.84
N GLN A 84 -8.61 4.40 -1.54
CA GLN A 84 -8.77 3.88 -0.19
C GLN A 84 -7.54 3.10 0.32
N LEU A 85 -6.81 2.42 -0.55
CA LEU A 85 -5.51 1.83 -0.21
C LEU A 85 -4.38 2.82 -0.48
N ARG A 86 -3.59 3.10 0.55
CA ARG A 86 -2.34 3.86 0.43
C ARG A 86 -1.15 2.94 0.50
N TRP A 87 -0.14 3.21 -0.33
CA TRP A 87 1.15 2.54 -0.20
C TRP A 87 1.72 2.78 1.19
N PHE A 88 2.16 1.71 1.86
CA PHE A 88 2.65 1.76 3.23
C PHE A 88 4.14 1.43 3.29
N ASN A 89 4.53 0.26 2.78
CA ASN A 89 5.92 -0.16 2.77
C ASN A 89 6.15 -1.25 1.72
N PHE A 90 7.41 -1.64 1.52
CA PHE A 90 7.75 -2.77 0.68
C PHE A 90 8.95 -3.55 1.21
N LEU A 91 9.06 -4.80 0.75
CA LEU A 91 10.25 -5.62 0.91
C LEU A 91 10.54 -6.34 -0.39
N ARG A 92 11.79 -6.27 -0.85
CA ARG A 92 12.27 -7.11 -1.95
C ARG A 92 13.01 -8.32 -1.40
N VAL A 93 12.62 -9.51 -1.85
CA VAL A 93 13.32 -10.77 -1.55
C VAL A 93 13.59 -11.46 -2.89
N TRP A 94 14.87 -11.48 -3.27
CA TRP A 94 15.33 -12.06 -4.53
C TRP A 94 14.65 -11.39 -5.74
N ASN A 95 13.78 -12.13 -6.43
CA ASN A 95 13.04 -11.69 -7.62
C ASN A 95 11.56 -11.43 -7.32
N ARG A 96 11.24 -11.11 -6.06
CA ARG A 96 9.89 -10.85 -5.60
C ARG A 96 9.81 -9.61 -4.75
N GLU A 97 8.77 -8.85 -4.97
CA GLU A 97 8.39 -7.68 -4.19
C GLU A 97 7.14 -8.00 -3.38
N PHE A 98 7.20 -7.66 -2.11
CA PHE A 98 6.09 -7.68 -1.17
C PHE A 98 5.74 -6.22 -0.92
N VAL A 99 4.65 -5.76 -1.52
CA VAL A 99 4.22 -4.37 -1.38
C VAL A 99 3.01 -4.34 -0.47
N ALA A 100 3.11 -3.58 0.62
CA ALA A 100 2.06 -3.43 1.60
C ALA A 100 1.30 -2.13 1.39
N PHE A 101 0.00 -2.23 1.52
CA PHE A 101 -0.93 -1.12 1.48
C PHE A 101 -1.74 -1.08 2.77
N THR A 102 -2.01 0.12 3.26
CA THR A 102 -2.87 0.36 4.42
C THR A 102 -4.24 0.83 3.94
N ASN A 103 -5.29 0.28 4.55
CA ASN A 103 -6.66 0.65 4.28
C ASN A 103 -7.07 1.88 5.10
N MET A 104 -7.27 2.99 4.39
CA MET A 104 -7.76 4.26 4.93
C MET A 104 -9.29 4.27 4.88
N ARG A 105 -9.97 3.57 5.81
CA ARG A 105 -11.44 3.66 5.89
C ARG A 105 -11.85 5.14 6.06
N GLY A 106 -12.94 5.54 5.40
CA GLY A 106 -13.39 6.92 5.25
C GLY A 106 -13.34 7.78 6.53
N GLU A 107 -13.05 9.06 6.29
CA GLU A 107 -12.81 10.17 7.23
C GLU A 107 -11.51 10.11 8.03
N SER A 108 -10.51 10.84 7.52
CA SER A 108 -9.44 11.50 8.29
C SER A 108 -8.81 10.71 9.43
N MET A 109 -8.58 9.40 9.28
CA MET A 109 -7.68 8.71 10.20
C MET A 109 -6.29 9.33 10.06
N SER A 110 -5.83 9.94 11.15
CA SER A 110 -4.45 10.40 11.24
C SER A 110 -3.52 9.19 11.18
N ASP A 111 -2.29 9.40 10.71
CA ASP A 111 -1.28 8.33 10.70
C ASP A 111 -1.11 7.71 12.10
N LEU A 112 -1.29 8.51 13.15
CA LEU A 112 -1.31 8.08 14.56
C LEU A 112 -2.44 7.10 14.89
N GLU A 113 -3.65 7.31 14.40
CA GLU A 113 -4.78 6.39 14.67
C GLU A 113 -4.62 5.04 13.96
N LEU A 114 -3.97 5.02 12.80
CA LEU A 114 -3.60 3.79 12.11
C LEU A 114 -2.51 3.02 12.83
N LEU A 115 -1.54 3.74 13.40
CA LEU A 115 -0.43 3.18 14.17
C LEU A 115 -0.90 2.66 15.54
N ASN A 116 -1.92 3.31 16.14
CA ASN A 116 -2.51 2.94 17.43
C ASN A 116 -3.58 1.84 17.32
N ARG A 117 -3.80 1.26 16.13
CA ARG A 117 -4.75 0.17 15.98
C ARG A 117 -4.24 -1.05 16.76
N ASP A 118 -5.05 -1.54 17.70
CA ASP A 118 -4.70 -2.73 18.50
C ASP A 118 -4.18 -3.85 17.60
N LYS A 119 -3.09 -4.50 18.00
CA LYS A 119 -2.53 -5.65 17.27
C LYS A 119 -3.58 -6.74 17.02
N ASP A 120 -4.51 -6.91 17.95
CA ASP A 120 -5.61 -7.87 17.88
C ASP A 120 -6.67 -7.51 16.80
N LYS A 121 -6.62 -6.30 16.23
CA LYS A 121 -7.49 -5.82 15.14
C LYS A 121 -6.76 -5.76 13.79
N LEU A 122 -5.50 -6.22 13.71
CA LEU A 122 -4.76 -6.26 12.45
C LEU A 122 -5.22 -7.44 11.58
N GLN A 123 -6.16 -7.16 10.69
CA GLN A 123 -6.52 -8.10 9.64
C GLN A 123 -5.69 -7.86 8.37
N VAL A 124 -4.57 -8.56 8.29
CA VAL A 124 -3.66 -8.51 7.14
C VAL A 124 -4.04 -9.64 6.16
N ILE A 125 -4.14 -9.30 4.88
CA ILE A 125 -4.32 -10.30 3.81
C ILE A 125 -3.14 -10.31 2.86
N GLU A 126 -2.89 -11.47 2.27
CA GLU A 126 -1.97 -11.65 1.15
C GLU A 126 -2.75 -11.77 -0.15
N VAL A 127 -2.28 -11.08 -1.19
CA VAL A 127 -2.84 -11.09 -2.54
C VAL A 127 -1.80 -11.60 -3.53
N ASP A 128 -2.19 -12.62 -4.27
CA ASP A 128 -1.42 -13.22 -5.35
C ASP A 128 -2.17 -13.00 -6.66
N PHE A 129 -1.58 -12.26 -7.60
CA PHE A 129 -2.13 -12.15 -8.95
C PHE A 129 -1.99 -13.48 -9.70
N LEU A 130 -2.87 -13.76 -10.65
CA LEU A 130 -2.74 -14.79 -11.69
C LEU A 130 -2.11 -14.20 -12.96
N LYS A 131 -1.66 -15.09 -13.87
CA LYS A 131 -0.97 -14.62 -15.09
C LYS A 131 -1.98 -13.80 -15.90
N PRO A 132 -1.66 -12.55 -16.27
CA PRO A 132 -2.58 -11.74 -17.03
C PRO A 132 -2.81 -12.37 -18.41
N VAL A 133 -4.05 -12.28 -18.88
CA VAL A 133 -4.46 -12.69 -20.22
C VAL A 133 -4.88 -11.42 -20.96
N PRO A 134 -4.27 -11.11 -22.12
CA PRO A 134 -4.63 -9.93 -22.88
C PRO A 134 -6.12 -9.85 -23.19
N GLY A 135 -6.74 -8.71 -22.89
CA GLY A 135 -8.17 -8.48 -23.09
C GLY A 135 -9.08 -8.97 -21.97
N GLU A 136 -8.56 -9.67 -20.96
CA GLU A 136 -9.32 -10.06 -19.77
C GLU A 136 -9.02 -9.13 -18.58
N ASN A 137 -9.91 -9.14 -17.59
CA ASN A 137 -9.63 -8.55 -16.29
C ASN A 137 -8.44 -9.25 -15.63
N LEU A 138 -7.71 -8.51 -14.78
CA LEU A 138 -6.74 -9.14 -13.89
C LEU A 138 -7.48 -10.08 -12.95
N LYS A 139 -6.90 -11.26 -12.73
CA LYS A 139 -7.43 -12.20 -11.74
C LYS A 139 -6.48 -12.23 -10.57
N ALA A 140 -7.00 -12.10 -9.36
CA ALA A 140 -6.18 -12.20 -8.16
C ALA A 140 -6.87 -13.08 -7.12
N PHE A 141 -6.05 -13.78 -6.36
CA PHE A 141 -6.47 -14.60 -5.24
C PHE A 141 -6.01 -13.93 -3.94
N TRP A 142 -6.85 -13.98 -2.90
CA TRP A 142 -6.45 -13.50 -1.58
C TRP A 142 -6.79 -14.47 -0.46
N LYS A 143 -6.01 -14.37 0.61
CA LYS A 143 -6.14 -15.18 1.84
C LYS A 143 -5.66 -14.37 3.05
N PRO A 144 -6.00 -14.78 4.28
CA PRO A 144 -5.32 -14.29 5.47
C PRO A 144 -3.81 -14.42 5.34
N ALA A 145 -3.10 -13.38 5.74
CA ALA A 145 -1.65 -13.36 5.68
C ALA A 145 -1.04 -14.42 6.62
N ARG A 146 0.06 -15.02 6.17
CA ARG A 146 0.90 -15.91 6.96
C ARG A 146 1.51 -15.11 8.12
N GLY A 147 1.74 -15.80 9.24
CA GLY A 147 2.28 -15.15 10.45
C GLY A 147 3.54 -14.33 10.21
N ILE A 148 4.43 -14.76 9.30
CA ILE A 148 5.64 -14.01 8.95
C ILE A 148 5.35 -12.68 8.25
N ILE A 149 4.29 -12.60 7.44
CA ILE A 149 3.85 -11.37 6.78
C ILE A 149 3.18 -10.45 7.80
N CYS A 150 2.34 -10.98 8.70
CA CYS A 150 1.77 -10.21 9.80
C CYS A 150 2.86 -9.58 10.68
N GLN A 151 3.84 -10.39 11.11
CA GLN A 151 4.99 -9.91 11.89
C GLN A 151 5.77 -8.80 11.18
N ARG A 152 5.92 -8.91 9.85
CA ARG A 152 6.60 -7.88 9.06
C ARG A 152 5.81 -6.57 9.04
N VAL A 153 4.50 -6.63 8.83
CA VAL A 153 3.61 -5.45 8.87
C VAL A 153 3.63 -4.81 10.26
N GLU A 154 3.54 -5.60 11.33
CA GLU A 154 3.67 -5.11 12.71
C GLU A 154 5.01 -4.41 12.96
N ALA A 155 6.12 -4.98 12.47
CA ALA A 155 7.44 -4.36 12.62
C ALA A 155 7.53 -3.02 11.90
N TRP A 156 6.91 -2.90 10.71
CA TRP A 156 6.84 -1.62 10.00
C TRP A 156 6.00 -0.59 10.75
N LEU A 157 4.85 -0.97 11.29
CA LEU A 157 4.01 -0.09 12.10
C LEU A 157 4.77 0.42 13.35
N GLU A 158 5.45 -0.47 14.07
CA GLU A 158 6.22 -0.09 15.25
C GLU A 158 7.38 0.86 14.92
N LEU A 159 8.06 0.68 13.77
CA LEU A 159 9.09 1.60 13.30
C LEU A 159 8.51 2.98 12.97
N SER A 160 7.40 3.01 12.22
CA SER A 160 6.71 4.25 11.89
C SER A 160 6.26 5.02 13.13
N ARG A 161 5.74 4.32 14.16
CA ARG A 161 5.35 4.93 15.45
C ARG A 161 6.53 5.62 16.13
N ARG A 162 7.68 4.94 16.23
CA ARG A 162 8.89 5.50 16.85
C ARG A 162 9.42 6.73 16.11
N THR A 163 9.36 6.72 14.78
CA THR A 163 9.79 7.86 13.97
C THR A 163 8.88 9.06 14.20
N SER A 164 7.56 8.87 14.26
CA SER A 164 6.60 9.94 14.53
C SER A 164 6.80 10.55 15.93
N GLU A 165 6.95 9.71 16.97
CA GLU A 165 7.19 10.17 18.36
C GLU A 165 8.51 10.93 18.51
N SER A 166 9.55 10.53 17.77
CA SER A 166 10.84 11.24 17.79
C SER A 166 10.74 12.62 17.15
N ASN A 167 9.96 12.76 16.09
CA ASN A 167 9.77 14.02 15.37
C ASN A 167 8.90 15.02 16.16
N GLU A 168 7.87 14.55 16.87
CA GLU A 168 7.04 15.41 17.72
C GLU A 168 7.83 15.99 18.92
N ASN A 169 8.70 15.19 19.54
CA ASN A 169 9.56 15.64 20.63
C ASN A 169 10.60 16.67 20.19
N GLN A 170 11.05 16.63 18.93
CA GLN A 170 11.95 17.65 18.36
C GLN A 170 11.20 18.92 17.94
N ALA A 171 9.94 18.83 17.51
CA ALA A 171 9.14 20.01 17.14
C ALA A 171 8.73 20.86 18.37
N GLN A 172 8.62 20.24 19.55
CA GLN A 172 8.29 20.94 20.81
C GLN A 172 9.49 21.62 21.50
N THR A 173 10.71 21.50 20.97
CA THR A 173 11.93 22.08 21.56
C THR A 173 12.45 23.36 20.88
N LEU A 174 11.68 23.96 19.97
CA LEU A 174 11.99 25.29 19.41
C LEU A 174 11.51 26.40 20.38
N PRO A 175 12.40 27.25 20.94
CA PRO A 175 11.97 28.37 21.76
C PRO A 175 11.26 29.41 20.90
N SER A 176 10.08 29.84 21.36
CA SER A 176 9.37 31.01 20.85
C SER A 176 10.25 32.25 21.03
N ASN A 177 10.76 32.80 19.93
CA ASN A 177 11.44 34.10 19.93
C ASN A 177 10.38 35.20 20.11
N ASP A 178 10.00 35.48 21.35
CA ASP A 178 9.38 36.73 21.76
C ASP A 178 10.23 37.29 22.91
N GLU A 179 11.35 37.93 22.57
CA GLU A 179 12.00 38.95 23.41
C GLU A 179 13.14 39.61 22.61
N ALA A 180 12.86 40.74 21.96
CA ALA A 180 13.88 41.76 21.64
C ALA A 180 13.26 43.03 21.06
N THR A 181 12.66 43.88 21.90
CA THR A 181 12.68 45.36 21.82
C THR A 181 11.89 45.86 23.04
N SER A 182 12.40 46.68 23.95
CA SER A 182 13.15 47.90 23.73
C SER A 182 13.90 48.29 25.01
N ALA A 183 15.19 48.57 24.88
CA ALA A 183 15.92 49.48 25.76
C ALA A 183 16.83 50.31 24.85
N LEU A 184 16.37 51.52 24.52
CA LEU A 184 17.13 52.77 24.37
C LEU A 184 16.15 53.91 24.10
#